data_AF-A0A7S1G1N4-F1
#
_entry.id   AF-A0A7S1G1N4-F1
#
_cell.length_a   1.000
_cell.length_b   1.000
_cell.length_c   1.000
_cell.angle_alpha   90.00
_cell.angle_beta   90.00
_cell.angle_gamma   90.00
#
_symmetry.space_group_name_H-M   'P 1'
#
loop_
_entity.id
_entity.type
_entity.pdbx_description
1 polymer ?
#
loop_
_entity_poly.entity_id
_entity_poly.type
_entity_poly.pdbx_seq_one_letter_code
_entity_poly.pdbx_strand_id
1 'polypeptide(L)'
;MTCAKKTKKNPADYRPDICHQELLALMDSPLNKAGRLKVYIRTENNVLIEFNPAIRVPRTFKRFSGLMVQLLHKMKIKASTGDVLLKVVKNPFSQYLPAGVRGYGLSVGGTLYSPAAVARTLVPDVSSNGSSIPSDVCFVIGAMASGSISRGDHEFIEKMIGISEYPLSGAAAINRLLGSIETQWDIV
;
A
#
# COMPACT_ATOMS: atom_id res chain seq x y z
N MET A 1 22.12 21.49 11.41
CA MET A 1 22.54 20.07 11.52
C MET A 1 21.57 19.23 10.71
N THR A 2 21.98 18.66 9.57
CA THR A 2 21.14 17.74 8.78
C THR A 2 21.03 16.40 9.51
N CYS A 3 19.80 15.98 9.84
CA CYS A 3 19.48 14.74 10.57
C CYS A 3 20.12 13.48 9.97
N ALA A 4 20.47 13.52 8.68
CA ALA A 4 21.15 12.43 7.97
C ALA A 4 22.49 12.00 8.61
N LYS A 5 23.20 12.88 9.35
CA LYS A 5 24.51 12.53 9.94
C LYS A 5 24.44 11.56 11.13
N LYS A 6 23.27 11.37 11.76
CA LYS A 6 23.12 10.43 12.89
C LYS A 6 22.82 8.99 12.44
N THR A 7 22.31 8.83 11.23
CA THR A 7 22.02 7.53 10.61
C THR A 7 23.06 7.27 9.53
N LYS A 8 23.75 6.11 9.52
CA LYS A 8 24.72 5.73 8.46
C LYS A 8 24.08 5.49 7.08
N LYS A 9 22.89 6.05 6.80
CA LYS A 9 22.12 5.85 5.57
C LYS A 9 22.32 7.03 4.62
N ASN A 10 22.22 6.75 3.32
CA ASN A 10 22.40 7.76 2.29
C ASN A 10 21.22 8.77 2.35
N PRO A 11 21.49 10.09 2.39
CA PRO A 11 20.46 11.12 2.28
C PRO A 11 19.48 10.91 1.12
N ALA A 12 19.94 10.35 0.00
CA ALA A 12 19.15 10.11 -1.20
C ALA A 12 18.02 9.09 -1.00
N ASP A 13 18.12 8.22 0.00
CA ASP A 13 17.14 7.16 0.26
C ASP A 13 15.91 7.71 1.03
N TYR A 14 16.03 8.88 1.65
CA TYR A 14 14.95 9.53 2.37
C TYR A 14 13.97 10.21 1.40
N ARG A 15 13.07 9.41 0.83
CA ARG A 15 12.06 9.83 -0.16
C ARG A 15 10.61 9.60 0.30
N PRO A 16 10.18 10.21 1.43
CA PRO A 16 8.79 10.13 1.90
C PRO A 16 7.78 10.75 0.92
N ASP A 17 8.23 11.52 -0.06
CA ASP A 17 7.41 12.06 -1.15
C ASP A 17 6.88 10.96 -2.09
N ILE A 18 7.62 9.87 -2.29
CA ILE A 18 7.17 8.71 -3.09
C ILE A 18 5.96 8.07 -2.41
N CYS A 19 6.09 7.75 -1.11
CA CYS A 19 5.00 7.23 -0.30
C CYS A 19 3.80 8.19 -0.28
N HIS A 20 4.04 9.50 -0.19
CA HIS A 20 2.97 10.49 -0.25
C HIS A 20 2.18 10.42 -1.57
N GLN A 21 2.85 10.37 -2.72
CA GLN A 21 2.21 10.26 -4.03
C GLN A 21 1.42 8.96 -4.19
N GLU A 22 2.00 7.84 -3.74
CA GLU A 22 1.33 6.53 -3.76
C GLU A 22 0.08 6.51 -2.90
N LEU A 23 0.13 7.10 -1.70
CA LEU A 23 -1.04 7.22 -0.83
C LEU A 23 -2.13 8.09 -1.44
N LEU A 24 -1.76 9.18 -2.13
CA LEU A 24 -2.75 9.98 -2.85
C LEU A 24 -3.45 9.16 -3.94
N ALA A 25 -2.70 8.34 -4.69
CA ALA A 25 -3.26 7.44 -5.70
C ALA A 25 -4.20 6.38 -5.09
N LEU A 26 -3.79 5.74 -3.99
CA LEU A 26 -4.60 4.73 -3.30
C LEU A 26 -5.89 5.33 -2.72
N MET A 27 -5.78 6.41 -1.96
CA MET A 27 -6.91 6.95 -1.20
C MET A 27 -7.95 7.68 -2.06
N ASP A 28 -7.54 8.19 -3.23
CA ASP A 28 -8.46 8.84 -4.18
C ASP A 28 -9.19 7.87 -5.09
N SER A 29 -8.71 6.63 -5.18
CA SER A 29 -9.26 5.60 -6.07
C SER A 29 -10.75 5.37 -5.82
N PRO A 30 -11.56 5.16 -6.87
CA PRO A 30 -12.92 4.63 -6.75
C PRO A 30 -12.99 3.40 -5.83
N LEU A 31 -11.99 2.52 -5.89
CA LEU A 31 -11.93 1.34 -5.03
C LEU A 31 -11.93 1.66 -3.54
N ASN A 32 -11.19 2.69 -3.12
CA ASN A 32 -11.20 3.16 -1.73
C ASN A 32 -12.55 3.77 -1.35
N LYS A 33 -13.14 4.57 -2.24
CA LYS A 33 -14.45 5.19 -2.02
C LYS A 33 -15.59 4.16 -1.93
N ALA A 34 -15.45 3.03 -2.63
CA ALA A 34 -16.35 1.88 -2.54
C ALA A 34 -16.15 1.04 -1.25
N GLY A 35 -15.19 1.40 -0.38
CA GLY A 35 -14.91 0.69 0.86
C GLY A 35 -14.24 -0.68 0.64
N ARG A 36 -13.63 -0.91 -0.52
CA ARG A 36 -13.00 -2.18 -0.90
C ARG A 36 -11.47 -2.15 -0.82
N LEU A 37 -10.89 -1.11 -0.23
CA LEU A 37 -9.45 -0.95 -0.07
C LEU A 37 -9.09 -0.80 1.40
N LYS A 38 -8.05 -1.52 1.83
CA LYS A 38 -7.41 -1.34 3.14
C LYS A 38 -5.93 -1.07 2.94
N VAL A 39 -5.42 0.01 3.53
CA VAL A 39 -4.05 0.47 3.31
C VAL A 39 -3.23 0.38 4.59
N TYR A 40 -2.03 -0.20 4.45
CA TYR A 40 -1.01 -0.25 5.49
C TYR A 40 0.32 0.27 4.94
N ILE A 41 1.09 0.91 5.81
CA ILE A 41 2.46 1.33 5.51
C ILE A 41 3.39 0.65 6.50
N ARG A 42 4.41 -0.02 5.97
CA ARG A 42 5.55 -0.48 6.75
C ARG A 42 6.76 0.40 6.43
N THR A 43 7.26 1.10 7.43
CA THR A 43 8.47 1.92 7.29
C THR A 43 9.73 1.05 7.37
N GLU A 44 10.87 1.59 6.93
CA GLU A 44 12.18 0.92 7.05
C GLU A 44 12.58 0.61 8.49
N ASN A 45 12.08 1.39 9.46
CA ASN A 45 12.33 1.16 10.89
C ASN A 45 11.32 0.19 11.50
N ASN A 46 10.68 -0.64 10.66
CA ASN A 46 9.68 -1.63 11.03
C ASN A 46 8.48 -1.04 11.81
N VAL A 47 8.12 0.22 11.56
CA VAL A 47 6.88 0.81 12.11
C VAL A 47 5.75 0.51 11.14
N LEU A 48 4.71 -0.16 11.62
CA LEU A 48 3.51 -0.48 10.86
C LEU A 48 2.40 0.52 11.17
N ILE A 49 1.83 1.11 10.13
CA ILE A 49 0.81 2.16 10.22
C ILE A 49 -0.43 1.70 9.46
N GLU A 50 -1.58 1.73 10.12
CA GLU A 50 -2.89 1.49 9.53
C GLU A 50 -3.54 2.82 9.13
N PHE A 51 -4.05 2.88 7.89
CA PHE A 51 -4.80 4.01 7.36
C PHE A 51 -6.29 3.67 7.30
N ASN A 52 -7.10 4.53 7.91
CA ASN A 52 -8.55 4.44 7.80
C ASN A 52 -8.98 4.94 6.39
N PRO A 53 -9.82 4.20 5.63
CA PRO A 53 -10.32 4.63 4.32
C PRO A 53 -10.94 6.04 4.29
N ALA A 54 -11.50 6.51 5.40
CA ALA A 54 -12.12 7.82 5.53
C ALA A 54 -11.11 8.99 5.65
N ILE A 55 -9.81 8.73 5.80
CA ILE A 55 -8.84 9.82 5.93
C ILE A 55 -8.65 10.58 4.62
N ARG A 56 -8.81 11.90 4.68
CA ARG A 56 -8.36 12.79 3.62
C ARG A 56 -6.87 13.10 3.78
N VAL A 57 -6.03 12.39 3.02
CA VAL A 57 -4.58 12.62 3.03
C VAL A 57 -4.26 14.05 2.56
N PRO A 58 -3.42 14.82 3.27
CA PRO A 58 -3.05 16.16 2.85
C PRO A 58 -2.39 16.18 1.46
N ARG A 59 -2.83 17.08 0.58
CA ARG A 59 -2.32 17.16 -0.81
C ARG A 59 -0.92 17.76 -0.93
N THR A 60 -0.53 18.62 0.01
CA THR A 60 0.79 19.21 0.02
C THR A 60 1.73 18.38 0.88
N PHE A 61 2.93 18.11 0.35
CA PHE A 61 3.93 17.30 1.04
C PHE A 61 4.25 17.86 2.44
N LYS A 62 4.43 19.18 2.58
CA LYS A 62 4.70 19.84 3.88
C LYS A 62 3.65 19.51 4.95
N ARG A 63 2.36 19.47 4.60
CA ARG A 63 1.29 19.11 5.55
C ARG A 63 1.29 17.62 5.86
N PHE A 64 1.54 16.78 4.85
CA PHE A 64 1.69 15.33 5.02
C PHE A 64 2.85 15.01 5.97
N SER A 65 4.01 15.64 5.81
CA SER A 65 5.16 15.45 6.71
C SER A 65 4.81 15.82 8.15
N GLY A 66 4.12 16.96 8.35
CA GLY A 66 3.66 17.38 9.68
C GLY A 66 2.70 16.36 10.32
N LEU A 67 1.77 15.81 9.54
CA LEU A 67 0.85 14.76 9.99
C LEU A 67 1.60 13.47 10.39
N MET A 68 2.59 13.04 9.59
CA MET A 68 3.38 11.85 9.89
C MET A 68 4.23 12.04 11.16
N VAL A 69 4.83 13.22 11.35
CA VAL A 69 5.54 13.56 12.61
C VAL A 69 4.58 13.47 13.79
N GLN A 70 3.40 14.07 13.69
CA GLN A 70 2.40 14.00 14.75
C GLN A 70 1.96 12.56 15.05
N LEU A 71 1.79 11.73 14.01
CA LEU A 71 1.43 10.33 14.15
C LEU A 71 2.51 9.54 14.90
N LEU A 72 3.78 9.73 14.55
CA LEU A 72 4.89 9.03 15.20
C LEU A 72 5.06 9.46 16.67
N HIS A 73 4.73 10.70 17.02
CA HIS A 73 4.75 11.16 18.42
C HIS A 73 3.53 10.68 19.23
N LYS A 74 2.33 10.70 18.66
CA LYS A 74 1.07 10.39 19.37
C LYS A 74 0.61 8.94 19.22
N MET A 75 1.23 8.17 18.33
CA MET A 75 0.88 6.79 17.92
C MET A 75 -0.51 6.61 17.30
N LYS A 76 -1.38 7.62 17.37
CA LYS A 76 -2.71 7.65 16.76
C LYS A 76 -3.14 9.07 16.44
N ILE A 77 -3.90 9.23 15.36
CA ILE A 77 -4.56 10.48 14.97
C ILE A 77 -6.05 10.22 14.94
N LYS A 78 -6.82 11.11 15.59
CA LYS A 78 -8.27 11.07 15.62
C LYS A 78 -8.87 12.22 14.81
N ALA A 79 -10.02 11.97 14.21
CA ALA A 79 -10.90 13.01 13.68
C ALA A 79 -11.48 13.86 14.83
N SER A 80 -12.03 15.02 14.49
CA SER A 80 -12.83 15.84 15.43
C SER A 80 -14.05 15.07 15.97
N THR A 81 -14.58 14.13 15.20
CA THR A 81 -15.67 13.21 15.59
C THR A 81 -15.24 12.16 16.62
N GLY A 82 -13.94 11.95 16.81
CA GLY A 82 -13.38 10.96 17.74
C GLY A 82 -12.87 9.69 17.07
N ASP A 83 -13.21 9.46 15.79
CA ASP A 83 -12.80 8.28 15.02
C ASP A 83 -11.28 8.24 14.81
N VAL A 84 -10.68 7.06 14.90
CA VAL A 84 -9.23 6.90 14.66
C VAL A 84 -8.99 6.83 13.15
N LEU A 85 -8.26 7.82 12.62
CA LEU A 85 -7.94 7.93 11.19
C LEU A 85 -6.60 7.28 10.83
N LEU A 86 -5.61 7.40 11.72
CA LEU A 86 -4.29 6.79 11.58
C LEU A 86 -3.89 6.17 12.88
N LYS A 87 -3.28 4.99 12.82
CA LYS A 87 -2.81 4.28 14.01
C LYS A 87 -1.52 3.54 13.72
N VAL A 88 -0.54 3.70 14.61
CA VAL A 88 0.62 2.82 14.65
C VAL A 88 0.18 1.52 15.33
N VAL A 89 0.39 0.40 14.63
CA VAL A 89 -0.01 -0.92 15.07
C VAL A 89 1.22 -1.80 15.30
N LYS A 90 1.06 -2.87 16.09
CA LYS A 90 2.18 -3.75 16.44
C LYS A 90 2.52 -4.68 15.27
N ASN A 91 3.76 -5.12 15.16
CA ASN A 91 4.14 -6.21 14.24
C ASN A 91 3.80 -7.59 14.82
N PRO A 92 3.74 -8.65 14.00
CA PRO A 92 3.94 -8.70 12.53
C PRO A 92 2.72 -8.20 11.74
N PHE A 93 2.90 -7.83 10.47
CA PHE A 93 1.80 -7.41 9.59
C PHE A 93 0.78 -8.54 9.32
N SER A 94 1.26 -9.78 9.26
CA SER A 94 0.45 -10.97 9.00
C SER A 94 -0.74 -11.15 9.95
N GLN A 95 -0.69 -10.59 11.17
CA GLN A 95 -1.80 -10.67 12.12
C GLN A 95 -3.02 -9.81 11.73
N TYR A 96 -2.85 -8.82 10.86
CA TYR A 96 -3.95 -7.95 10.39
C TYR A 96 -4.54 -8.43 9.06
N LEU A 97 -3.96 -9.48 8.48
CA LEU A 97 -4.43 -10.08 7.25
C LEU A 97 -5.59 -11.03 7.56
N PRO A 98 -6.66 -11.00 6.74
CA PRO A 98 -7.72 -12.00 6.81
C PRO A 98 -7.18 -13.41 6.60
N ALA A 99 -7.88 -14.41 7.16
CA ALA A 99 -7.48 -15.81 7.01
C ALA A 99 -7.42 -16.19 5.53
N GLY A 100 -6.26 -16.71 5.10
CA GLY A 100 -5.96 -17.17 3.74
C GLY A 100 -5.96 -16.10 2.64
N VAL A 101 -5.73 -14.84 3.01
CA VAL A 101 -5.37 -13.81 2.03
C VAL A 101 -4.20 -14.29 1.13
N ARG A 102 -4.26 -13.98 -0.16
CA ARG A 102 -3.15 -14.23 -1.09
C ARG A 102 -2.27 -12.99 -1.21
N GLY A 103 -0.97 -13.13 -0.94
CA GLY A 103 0.00 -12.04 -0.97
C GLY A 103 0.79 -11.97 -2.28
N TYR A 104 0.79 -10.81 -2.93
CA TYR A 104 1.56 -10.57 -4.16
C TYR A 104 2.46 -9.35 -4.01
N GLY A 105 3.74 -9.48 -4.35
CA GLY A 105 4.67 -8.35 -4.41
C GLY A 105 4.77 -7.78 -5.83
N LEU A 106 4.73 -6.47 -5.98
CA LEU A 106 4.99 -5.83 -7.27
C LEU A 106 6.50 -5.69 -7.52
N SER A 107 6.97 -6.22 -8.64
CA SER A 107 8.36 -6.08 -9.09
C SER A 107 8.44 -6.11 -10.61
N VAL A 108 9.32 -5.28 -11.17
CA VAL A 108 9.61 -5.26 -12.61
C VAL A 108 10.18 -6.61 -13.08
N GLY A 109 10.96 -7.29 -12.24
CA GLY A 109 11.47 -8.64 -12.52
C GLY A 109 10.52 -9.78 -12.14
N GLY A 110 9.29 -9.47 -11.73
CA GLY A 110 8.28 -10.47 -11.42
C GLY A 110 7.70 -11.13 -12.68
N THR A 111 6.83 -12.14 -12.49
CA THR A 111 6.09 -12.72 -13.61
C THR A 111 5.20 -11.64 -14.22
N LEU A 112 5.36 -11.39 -15.53
CA LEU A 112 4.65 -10.33 -16.22
C LEU A 112 3.18 -10.69 -16.45
N TYR A 113 2.28 -9.80 -16.05
CA TYR A 113 0.85 -9.85 -16.31
C TYR A 113 0.40 -8.53 -16.93
N SER A 114 -0.59 -8.56 -17.82
CA SER A 114 -1.32 -7.33 -18.14
C SER A 114 -2.17 -6.94 -16.92
N PRO A 115 -2.45 -5.64 -16.69
CA PRO A 115 -3.31 -5.22 -15.57
C PRO A 115 -4.65 -5.97 -15.55
N ALA A 116 -5.29 -6.12 -16.70
CA ALA A 116 -6.54 -6.87 -16.82
C ALA A 116 -6.38 -8.37 -16.50
N ALA A 117 -5.21 -8.98 -16.80
CA ALA A 117 -4.93 -10.35 -16.39
C ALA A 117 -4.73 -10.46 -14.86
N VAL A 118 -4.09 -9.46 -14.23
CA VAL A 118 -3.98 -9.42 -12.76
C VAL A 118 -5.35 -9.44 -12.12
N ALA A 119 -6.25 -8.54 -12.54
CA ALA A 119 -7.61 -8.49 -12.02
C ALA A 119 -8.31 -9.85 -12.21
N ARG A 120 -8.26 -10.44 -13.41
CA ARG A 120 -9.03 -11.67 -13.69
C ARG A 120 -8.49 -12.94 -13.03
N THR A 121 -7.18 -13.02 -12.85
CA THR A 121 -6.53 -14.27 -12.43
C THR A 121 -6.12 -14.25 -10.96
N LEU A 122 -5.75 -13.08 -10.44
CA LEU A 122 -5.22 -12.94 -9.09
C LEU A 122 -6.26 -12.37 -8.14
N VAL A 123 -7.21 -11.58 -8.62
CA VAL A 123 -8.27 -10.98 -7.80
C VAL A 123 -9.57 -11.77 -7.96
N PRO A 124 -10.19 -12.24 -6.88
CA PRO A 124 -11.44 -12.98 -6.97
C PRO A 124 -12.59 -12.06 -7.33
N ASP A 125 -13.64 -12.66 -7.89
CA ASP A 125 -14.83 -11.94 -8.30
C ASP A 125 -15.78 -11.72 -7.11
N VAL A 126 -16.40 -10.54 -7.05
CA VAL A 126 -17.34 -10.13 -5.98
C VAL A 126 -18.56 -11.06 -5.93
N SER A 127 -18.86 -11.74 -7.04
CA SER A 127 -19.98 -12.67 -7.22
C SER A 127 -19.75 -14.07 -6.61
N SER A 128 -18.50 -14.45 -6.32
CA SER A 128 -18.10 -15.82 -5.92
C SER A 128 -18.24 -16.13 -4.43
N ASN A 129 -19.22 -15.52 -3.74
CA ASN A 129 -19.52 -15.72 -2.31
C ASN A 129 -19.95 -17.16 -1.91
N GLY A 130 -19.86 -18.13 -2.83
CA GLY A 130 -20.18 -19.55 -2.62
C GLY A 130 -18.96 -20.49 -2.53
N SER A 131 -17.73 -20.02 -2.76
CA SER A 131 -16.53 -20.88 -2.70
C SER A 131 -15.75 -20.68 -1.40
N SER A 132 -15.38 -21.79 -0.76
CA SER A 132 -14.67 -21.90 0.52
C SER A 132 -13.21 -21.45 0.53
N ILE A 133 -12.77 -20.69 -0.47
CA ILE A 133 -11.38 -20.25 -0.63
C ILE A 133 -11.31 -18.73 -0.37
N PRO A 134 -10.42 -18.28 0.52
CA PRO A 134 -10.39 -16.89 0.95
C PRO A 134 -10.26 -15.87 -0.19
N SER A 135 -11.11 -14.85 -0.11
CA SER A 135 -11.48 -13.92 -1.17
C SER A 135 -10.65 -12.63 -1.19
N ASP A 136 -9.72 -12.45 -0.26
CA ASP A 136 -8.99 -11.21 -0.17
C ASP A 136 -7.59 -11.35 -0.76
N VAL A 137 -7.09 -10.25 -1.32
CA VAL A 137 -5.77 -10.18 -1.93
C VAL A 137 -5.00 -9.02 -1.31
N CYS A 138 -3.73 -9.27 -1.01
CA CYS A 138 -2.82 -8.26 -0.50
C CYS A 138 -1.73 -7.99 -1.54
N PHE A 139 -1.66 -6.75 -2.04
CA PHE A 139 -0.59 -6.29 -2.90
C PHE A 139 0.46 -5.51 -2.09
N VAL A 140 1.73 -5.89 -2.21
CA VAL A 140 2.87 -5.22 -1.59
C VAL A 140 3.58 -4.39 -2.65
N ILE A 141 3.72 -3.09 -2.38
CA ILE A 141 4.28 -2.10 -3.30
C ILE A 141 5.46 -1.41 -2.62
N GLY A 142 6.58 -1.30 -3.32
CA GLY A 142 7.78 -0.70 -2.79
C GLY A 142 7.75 0.83 -2.86
N ALA A 143 7.46 1.48 -1.73
CA ALA A 143 7.51 2.94 -1.60
C ALA A 143 8.95 3.45 -1.38
N MET A 144 9.86 3.10 -2.29
CA MET A 144 11.31 3.33 -2.17
C MET A 144 11.89 4.03 -3.41
N ALA A 145 12.97 4.78 -3.22
CA ALA A 145 13.67 5.47 -4.32
C ALA A 145 14.42 4.49 -5.23
N SER A 146 15.03 3.50 -4.60
CA SER A 146 15.75 2.39 -5.22
C SER A 146 15.66 1.18 -4.30
N GLY A 147 15.75 -0.02 -4.86
CA GLY A 147 15.65 -1.27 -4.12
C GLY A 147 14.62 -2.21 -4.71
N SER A 148 14.40 -3.32 -4.02
CA SER A 148 13.44 -4.34 -4.42
C SER A 148 12.74 -4.91 -3.18
N ILE A 149 11.53 -5.40 -3.37
CA ILE A 149 10.78 -6.05 -2.28
C ILE A 149 11.39 -7.43 -2.05
N SER A 150 11.92 -7.64 -0.85
CA SER A 150 12.50 -8.92 -0.43
C SER A 150 11.44 -9.84 0.16
N ARG A 151 11.42 -11.11 -0.23
CA ARG A 151 10.46 -12.09 0.35
C ARG A 151 10.73 -12.40 1.82
N GLY A 152 11.99 -12.33 2.27
CA GLY A 152 12.34 -12.55 3.69
C GLY A 152 11.71 -11.50 4.62
N ASP A 153 11.45 -10.31 4.11
CA ASP A 153 10.74 -9.25 4.81
C ASP A 153 9.22 -9.47 4.85
N HIS A 154 8.70 -10.29 3.95
CA HIS A 154 7.28 -10.42 3.66
C HIS A 154 6.94 -11.89 3.37
N GLU A 155 6.99 -12.73 4.40
CA GLU A 155 6.82 -14.19 4.28
C GLU A 155 5.46 -14.61 3.67
N PHE A 156 4.45 -13.75 3.79
CA PHE A 156 3.12 -13.97 3.21
C PHE A 156 3.05 -13.73 1.68
N ILE A 157 4.13 -13.24 1.04
CA ILE A 157 4.18 -13.06 -0.41
C ILE A 157 4.41 -14.41 -1.09
N GLU A 158 3.40 -14.87 -1.83
CA GLU A 158 3.44 -16.09 -2.62
C GLU A 158 4.25 -15.87 -3.91
N LYS A 159 3.99 -14.74 -4.59
CA LYS A 159 4.50 -14.46 -5.94
C LYS A 159 4.88 -12.99 -6.12
N MET A 160 5.95 -12.77 -6.88
CA MET A 160 6.30 -11.45 -7.40
C MET A 160 5.72 -11.30 -8.80
N ILE A 161 4.99 -10.21 -9.05
CA ILE A 161 4.33 -9.94 -10.33
C ILE A 161 4.79 -8.60 -10.90
N GLY A 162 4.93 -8.53 -12.22
CA GLY A 162 5.15 -7.31 -12.98
C GLY A 162 3.90 -6.95 -13.78
N ILE A 163 3.59 -5.66 -13.90
CA ILE A 163 2.40 -5.16 -14.64
C ILE A 163 2.77 -4.35 -15.90
N SER A 164 4.06 -4.30 -16.21
CA SER A 164 4.67 -3.53 -17.29
C SER A 164 6.06 -4.05 -17.55
N GLU A 165 6.48 -4.08 -18.82
CA GLU A 165 7.87 -4.36 -19.22
C GLU A 165 8.80 -3.21 -18.85
N TYR A 166 8.24 -1.99 -18.76
CA TYR A 166 8.96 -0.80 -18.35
C TYR A 166 8.87 -0.60 -16.84
N PRO A 167 9.95 -0.11 -16.19
CA PRO A 167 9.90 0.30 -14.79
C PRO A 167 8.94 1.48 -14.63
N LEU A 168 8.03 1.37 -13.66
CA LEU A 168 7.01 2.37 -13.36
C LEU A 168 7.28 3.01 -11.99
N SER A 169 6.85 4.26 -11.82
CA SER A 169 6.68 4.81 -10.48
C SER A 169 5.59 4.05 -9.73
N GLY A 170 5.67 3.97 -8.40
CA GLY A 170 4.67 3.25 -7.61
C GLY A 170 3.26 3.82 -7.81
N ALA A 171 3.10 5.14 -7.91
CA ALA A 171 1.80 5.76 -8.18
C ALA A 171 1.23 5.35 -9.55
N ALA A 172 2.07 5.28 -10.60
CA ALA A 172 1.63 4.82 -11.92
C ALA A 172 1.25 3.33 -11.90
N ALA A 173 2.03 2.52 -11.17
CA ALA A 173 1.75 1.10 -10.99
C ALA A 173 0.42 0.86 -10.25
N ILE A 174 0.19 1.60 -9.16
CA ILE A 174 -1.05 1.60 -8.38
C ILE A 174 -2.24 1.94 -9.27
N ASN A 175 -2.18 3.04 -10.02
CA ASN A 175 -3.31 3.47 -10.86
C ASN A 175 -3.65 2.43 -11.94
N ARG A 176 -2.65 1.80 -12.57
CA ARG A 176 -2.87 0.74 -13.55
C ARG A 176 -3.50 -0.50 -12.91
N LEU A 177 -3.02 -0.88 -11.72
CA LEU A 177 -3.53 -2.02 -10.99
C LEU A 177 -4.98 -1.78 -10.54
N LEU A 178 -5.23 -0.70 -9.81
CA LEU A 178 -6.55 -0.39 -9.26
C LEU A 178 -7.57 -0.18 -10.38
N GLY A 179 -7.24 0.57 -11.43
CA GLY A 179 -8.17 0.78 -12.55
C GLY A 179 -8.62 -0.51 -13.22
N SER A 180 -7.75 -1.52 -13.31
CA SER A 180 -8.12 -2.83 -13.84
C SER A 180 -9.05 -3.62 -12.92
N ILE A 181 -8.86 -3.51 -11.60
CA ILE A 181 -9.72 -4.15 -10.59
C ILE A 181 -11.09 -3.45 -10.57
N GLU A 182 -11.10 -2.13 -10.60
CA GLU A 182 -12.31 -1.30 -10.67
C GLU A 182 -13.16 -1.66 -11.88
N THR A 183 -12.53 -1.81 -13.05
CA THR A 183 -13.21 -2.24 -14.29
C THR A 183 -13.82 -3.64 -14.13
N GLN A 184 -13.12 -4.58 -13.50
CA GLN A 184 -13.62 -5.94 -13.31
C GLN A 184 -14.78 -6.01 -12.32
N TRP A 185 -14.75 -5.17 -11.28
CA TRP A 185 -15.75 -5.13 -10.22
C TRP A 185 -16.90 -4.15 -10.51
N ASP A 186 -16.95 -3.58 -11.72
CA ASP A 186 -17.96 -2.60 -12.16
C ASP A 186 -18.08 -1.39 -11.20
N ILE A 187 -16.93 -0.89 -10.74
CA ILE A 187 -16.84 0.30 -9.88
C ILE A 187 -16.54 1.50 -10.78
N VAL A 188 -17.52 2.41 -10.90
CA VAL A 188 -17.50 3.60 -11.77
C VAL A 188 -17.48 4.89 -10.95
#